data_AF-A0A7H0HE21-F1
#
_entry.id   AF-A0A7H0HE21-F1
#
_cell.length_a   1.000
_cell.length_b   1.000
_cell.length_c   1.000
_cell.angle_alpha   90.00
_cell.angle_beta   90.00
_cell.angle_gamma   90.00
#
_symmetry.space_group_name_H-M   'P 1'
#
loop_
_entity.id
_entity.type
_entity.pdbx_description
1 polymer ?
#
loop_
_entity_poly.entity_id
_entity_poly.type
_entity_poly.pdbx_seq_one_letter_code
_entity_poly.pdbx_strand_id
1 'polypeptide(L)'
;MRTEPANEHDATAEHLRRMVALLDALGARITRLAQVLDIPLDNPGDVERALLHGGDTVPPHDRHASMREELRGLLVLRYNVIKRYADEVGAQAARDILVCAQEQLLREGFRPQAPGMDLRSLFDGF
;
A
#
# COMPACT_ATOMS: atom_id res chain seq x y z
N MET A 1 24.66 -24.96 24.42
CA MET A 1 24.01 -23.73 24.89
C MET A 1 23.07 -23.29 23.79
N ARG A 2 21.76 -23.36 24.04
CA ARG A 2 20.66 -23.30 23.06
C ARG A 2 20.17 -21.85 22.97
N THR A 3 20.46 -21.14 21.88
CA THR A 3 20.08 -19.72 21.64
C THR A 3 19.12 -19.54 20.46
N GLU A 4 18.51 -20.63 19.99
CA GLU A 4 17.68 -20.67 18.79
C GLU A 4 16.35 -19.88 18.89
N PRO A 5 15.56 -19.91 19.98
CA PRO A 5 14.25 -19.26 19.97
C PRO A 5 14.31 -17.73 20.04
N ALA A 6 15.35 -17.16 20.66
CA ALA A 6 15.52 -15.70 20.73
C ALA A 6 15.91 -15.13 19.35
N ASN A 7 16.76 -15.85 18.61
CA ASN A 7 17.22 -15.42 17.29
C ASN A 7 16.10 -15.52 16.24
N GLU A 8 15.22 -16.52 16.34
CA GLU A 8 14.05 -16.66 15.46
C GLU A 8 13.04 -15.52 15.67
N HIS A 9 12.73 -15.17 16.93
CA HIS A 9 11.83 -14.06 17.22
C HIS A 9 12.37 -12.72 16.71
N ASP A 10 13.67 -12.47 16.87
CA ASP A 10 14.32 -11.27 16.36
C ASP A 10 14.30 -11.21 14.82
N ALA A 11 14.54 -12.34 14.15
CA ALA A 11 14.47 -12.44 12.70
C ALA A 11 13.05 -12.19 12.17
N THR A 12 12.03 -12.73 12.83
CA THR A 12 10.62 -12.47 12.51
C THR A 12 10.27 -11.00 12.73
N ALA A 13 10.67 -10.41 13.86
CA ALA A 13 10.41 -9.00 14.15
C ALA A 13 11.07 -8.05 13.12
N GLU A 14 12.30 -8.35 12.70
CA GLU A 14 12.99 -7.60 11.64
C GLU A 14 12.30 -7.76 10.28
N HIS A 15 11.82 -8.97 9.95
CA HIS A 15 11.05 -9.18 8.73
C HIS A 15 9.75 -8.35 8.72
N LEU A 16 9.01 -8.34 9.82
CA LEU A 16 7.79 -7.54 9.97
C LEU A 16 8.07 -6.04 9.85
N ARG A 17 9.12 -5.53 10.51
CA ARG A 17 9.53 -4.12 10.41
C ARG A 17 9.85 -3.71 8.97
N ARG A 18 10.58 -4.56 8.24
CA ARG A 18 10.87 -4.34 6.81
C ARG A 18 9.61 -4.31 5.97
N MET A 19 8.65 -5.19 6.24
CA MET A 19 7.38 -5.21 5.52
C MET A 19 6.54 -3.97 5.73
N VAL A 20 6.43 -3.53 6.98
CA VAL A 20 5.74 -2.27 7.32
C VAL A 20 6.37 -1.11 6.55
N ALA A 21 7.70 -0.99 6.57
CA ALA A 21 8.43 0.07 5.85
C ALA A 21 8.24 0.01 4.32
N LEU A 22 8.19 -1.20 3.73
CA LEU A 22 7.93 -1.36 2.29
C LEU A 22 6.51 -0.93 1.91
N LEU A 23 5.51 -1.30 2.71
CA LEU A 23 4.12 -0.95 2.49
C LEU A 23 3.87 0.55 2.69
N ASP A 24 4.53 1.15 3.67
CA ASP A 24 4.55 2.59 3.90
C ASP A 24 5.15 3.33 2.70
N ALA A 25 6.36 2.98 2.27
CA ALA A 25 7.01 3.58 1.10
C ALA A 25 6.16 3.45 -0.18
N LEU A 26 5.54 2.28 -0.38
CA LEU A 26 4.61 2.03 -1.48
C LEU A 26 3.38 2.96 -1.40
N GLY A 27 2.78 3.08 -0.21
CA GLY A 27 1.64 3.97 0.04
C GLY A 27 1.97 5.46 -0.19
N ALA A 28 3.15 5.89 0.27
CA ALA A 28 3.62 7.27 0.06
C ALA A 28 3.82 7.56 -1.45
N ARG A 29 4.35 6.60 -2.22
CA ARG A 29 4.52 6.75 -3.66
C ARG A 29 3.17 6.81 -4.39
N ILE A 30 2.24 5.90 -4.08
CA ILE A 30 0.88 5.91 -4.65
C ILE A 30 0.21 7.25 -4.38
N THR A 31 0.26 7.74 -3.14
CA THR A 31 -0.39 8.99 -2.74
C THR A 31 0.19 10.20 -3.50
N ARG A 32 1.52 10.28 -3.60
CA ARG A 32 2.18 11.36 -4.35
C ARG A 32 1.85 11.32 -5.84
N LEU A 33 1.82 10.14 -6.45
CA LEU A 33 1.44 9.99 -7.87
C LEU A 33 -0.01 10.44 -8.10
N ALA A 34 -0.93 9.98 -7.25
CA ALA A 34 -2.34 10.36 -7.31
C ALA A 34 -2.54 11.87 -7.17
N GLN A 35 -1.83 12.52 -6.24
CA GLN A 35 -1.84 13.97 -6.06
C GLN A 35 -1.34 14.74 -7.29
N VAL A 36 -0.21 14.31 -7.89
CA VAL A 36 0.33 15.00 -9.08
C VAL A 36 -0.56 14.80 -10.30
N LEU A 37 -1.26 13.67 -10.38
CA LEU A 37 -2.16 13.34 -11.49
C LEU A 37 -3.60 13.86 -11.29
N ASP A 38 -3.90 14.46 -10.14
CA ASP A 38 -5.26 14.85 -9.72
C ASP A 38 -6.27 13.68 -9.81
N ILE A 39 -5.81 12.47 -9.46
CA ILE A 39 -6.63 11.26 -9.45
C ILE A 39 -7.11 11.03 -8.01
N PRO A 40 -8.42 11.09 -7.73
CA PRO A 40 -8.91 10.73 -6.41
C PRO A 40 -8.64 9.24 -6.18
N LEU A 41 -8.34 8.89 -4.94
CA LEU A 41 -8.24 7.50 -4.50
C LEU A 41 -9.02 7.27 -3.20
N ASP A 42 -9.91 8.18 -2.79
CA ASP A 42 -10.42 8.21 -1.41
C ASP A 42 -11.35 7.03 -1.05
N ASN A 43 -11.82 6.27 -2.04
CA ASN A 43 -12.70 5.10 -1.87
C ASN A 43 -12.45 4.02 -2.95
N PRO A 44 -13.01 2.79 -2.80
CA PRO A 44 -12.80 1.69 -3.74
C PRO A 44 -13.18 2.01 -5.19
N GLY A 45 -14.24 2.79 -5.41
CA GLY A 45 -14.68 3.16 -6.75
C GLY A 45 -13.68 4.07 -7.47
N ASP A 46 -12.99 4.94 -6.73
CA ASP A 46 -11.94 5.78 -7.28
C ASP A 46 -10.70 4.96 -7.66
N VAL A 47 -10.32 4.00 -6.80
CA VAL A 47 -9.25 3.05 -7.10
C VAL A 47 -9.58 2.23 -8.35
N GLU A 48 -10.82 1.75 -8.48
CA GLU A 48 -11.27 1.02 -9.67
C GLU A 48 -11.19 1.89 -10.94
N ARG A 49 -11.63 3.14 -10.88
CA ARG A 49 -11.51 4.07 -12.01
C ARG A 49 -10.04 4.30 -12.40
N ALA A 50 -9.15 4.47 -11.44
CA ALA A 50 -7.72 4.64 -11.67
C ALA A 50 -7.08 3.41 -12.33
N LEU A 51 -7.58 2.21 -12.04
CA LEU A 51 -7.15 0.97 -12.69
C LEU A 51 -7.65 0.86 -14.14
N LEU A 52 -8.84 1.41 -14.45
CA LEU A 52 -9.48 1.30 -15.76
C LEU A 52 -9.01 2.37 -16.77
N HIS A 53 -8.68 3.60 -16.33
CA HIS A 53 -8.41 4.75 -17.23
C HIS A 53 -6.97 4.83 -17.79
N GLY A 54 -6.39 3.70 -18.19
CA GLY A 54 -5.00 3.62 -18.70
C GLY A 54 -4.85 3.40 -20.21
N GLY A 55 -5.93 3.55 -20.99
CA GLY A 55 -6.01 3.01 -22.36
C GLY A 55 -6.18 4.02 -23.49
N ASP A 56 -6.24 5.33 -23.23
CA ASP A 56 -6.28 6.28 -24.33
C ASP A 56 -4.90 6.35 -24.98
N THR A 57 -4.87 6.35 -26.31
CA THR A 57 -3.67 6.36 -27.15
C THR A 57 -2.86 7.65 -26.92
N VAL A 58 -2.05 7.68 -25.87
CA VAL A 58 -1.16 8.81 -25.58
C VAL A 58 0.18 8.55 -26.28
N PRO A 59 0.75 9.55 -26.98
CA PRO A 59 2.04 9.38 -27.65
C PRO A 59 3.14 8.93 -26.68
N PRO A 60 4.11 8.13 -27.16
CA PRO A 60 5.26 7.76 -26.36
C PRO A 60 5.97 9.05 -25.93
N HIS A 61 6.30 9.16 -24.64
CA HIS A 61 6.94 10.31 -23.96
C HIS A 61 6.04 11.33 -23.23
N ASP A 62 4.75 11.07 -23.01
CA ASP A 62 4.00 11.84 -22.01
C ASP A 62 4.36 11.38 -20.59
N ARG A 63 5.01 12.27 -19.82
CA ARG A 63 5.35 12.06 -18.42
C ARG A 63 4.11 11.70 -17.58
N HIS A 64 2.95 12.29 -17.87
CA HIS A 64 1.72 12.00 -17.14
C HIS A 64 1.19 10.61 -17.48
N ALA A 65 1.35 10.13 -18.71
CA ALA A 65 1.03 8.76 -19.07
C ALA A 65 1.92 7.75 -18.34
N SER A 66 3.23 7.96 -18.31
CA SER A 66 4.13 7.09 -17.54
C SER A 66 3.81 7.09 -16.04
N MET A 67 3.46 8.25 -15.47
CA MET A 67 3.04 8.34 -14.07
C MET A 67 1.70 7.62 -13.81
N ARG A 68 0.74 7.66 -14.75
CA ARG A 68 -0.51 6.88 -14.67
C ARG A 68 -0.24 5.38 -14.72
N GLU A 69 0.63 4.94 -15.62
CA GLU A 69 1.04 3.53 -15.71
C GLU A 69 1.74 3.07 -14.44
N GLU A 70 2.64 3.89 -13.89
CA GLU A 70 3.29 3.62 -12.62
C GLU A 70 2.26 3.51 -11.48
N LEU A 71 1.34 4.48 -11.37
CA LEU A 71 0.29 4.47 -10.36
C LEU A 71 -0.53 3.17 -10.43
N ARG A 72 -0.98 2.80 -11.64
CA ARG A 72 -1.74 1.57 -11.87
C ARG A 72 -0.94 0.33 -11.49
N GLY A 73 0.33 0.26 -11.89
CA GLY A 73 1.23 -0.82 -11.54
C GLY A 73 1.42 -0.97 -10.03
N LEU A 74 1.59 0.15 -9.31
CA LEU A 74 1.74 0.15 -7.85
C LEU A 74 0.45 -0.22 -7.12
N LEU A 75 -0.72 0.18 -7.62
CA LEU A 75 -2.02 -0.25 -7.06
C LEU A 75 -2.20 -1.77 -7.19
N VAL A 76 -1.90 -2.33 -8.37
CA VAL A 76 -1.95 -3.78 -8.60
C VAL A 76 -0.93 -4.52 -7.74
N LEU A 77 0.30 -3.99 -7.65
CA LEU A 77 1.35 -4.57 -6.81
C LEU A 77 0.92 -4.59 -5.34
N ARG A 78 0.38 -3.48 -4.83
CA ARG A 78 -0.12 -3.38 -3.44
C ARG A 78 -1.18 -4.45 -3.16
N TYR A 79 -2.15 -4.62 -4.06
CA TYR A 79 -3.17 -5.66 -3.92
C TYR A 79 -2.56 -7.06 -3.88
N ASN A 80 -1.66 -7.39 -4.82
CA ASN A 80 -1.04 -8.71 -4.88
C ASN A 80 -0.18 -9.03 -3.66
N VAL A 81 0.58 -8.05 -3.17
CA VAL A 81 1.40 -8.19 -1.95
C VAL A 81 0.51 -8.45 -0.75
N ILE A 82 -0.54 -7.65 -0.56
CA ILE A 82 -1.48 -7.82 0.56
C ILE A 82 -2.18 -9.17 0.50
N LYS A 83 -2.68 -9.55 -0.68
CA LYS A 83 -3.38 -10.83 -0.88
C LYS A 83 -2.48 -12.01 -0.51
N ARG A 84 -1.31 -12.08 -1.13
CA ARG A 84 -0.35 -13.15 -0.88
C ARG A 84 0.06 -13.21 0.59
N TYR A 85 0.26 -12.06 1.20
CA TYR A 85 0.68 -12.02 2.57
C TYR A 85 -0.43 -12.43 3.55
N ALA A 86 -1.67 -12.02 3.30
CA ALA A 86 -2.83 -12.50 4.05
C ALA A 86 -3.00 -14.03 3.94
N ASP A 87 -2.70 -14.62 2.77
CA ASP A 87 -2.71 -16.07 2.58
C ASP A 87 -1.57 -16.77 3.37
N GLU A 88 -0.42 -16.12 3.52
CA GLU A 88 0.76 -16.67 4.20
C GLU A 88 0.71 -16.54 5.75
N VAL A 89 0.32 -15.38 6.28
CA VAL A 89 0.35 -15.09 7.73
C VAL A 89 -1.03 -14.99 8.38
N GLY A 90 -2.09 -15.07 7.58
CA GLY A 90 -3.47 -14.90 8.03
C GLY A 90 -3.96 -13.45 7.98
N ALA A 91 -5.28 -13.29 7.91
CA ALA A 91 -5.94 -12.00 7.70
C ALA A 91 -5.67 -10.99 8.83
N GLN A 92 -5.64 -11.43 10.09
CA GLN A 92 -5.45 -10.52 11.24
C GLN A 92 -4.03 -9.93 11.26
N ALA A 93 -3.00 -10.77 11.08
CA ALA A 93 -1.62 -10.28 11.04
C ALA A 93 -1.40 -9.34 9.85
N ALA A 94 -1.95 -9.67 8.67
CA ALA A 94 -1.90 -8.79 7.51
C ALA A 94 -2.61 -7.44 7.75
N ARG A 95 -3.76 -7.45 8.43
CA ARG A 95 -4.46 -6.23 8.88
C ARG A 95 -3.55 -5.38 9.75
N ASP A 96 -2.97 -5.95 10.81
CA ASP A 96 -2.19 -5.19 11.81
C ASP A 96 -0.97 -4.52 11.16
N ILE A 97 -0.32 -5.20 10.22
CA ILE A 97 0.81 -4.66 9.46
C ILE A 97 0.38 -3.52 8.54
N LEU A 98 -0.76 -3.65 7.87
CA LEU A 98 -1.28 -2.59 7.01
C LEU A 98 -1.69 -1.36 7.80
N VAL A 99 -2.30 -1.55 8.98
CA VAL A 99 -2.62 -0.46 9.90
C VAL A 99 -1.34 0.21 10.39
N CYS A 100 -0.33 -0.56 10.82
CA CYS A 100 0.98 -0.01 11.21
C CYS A 100 1.62 0.84 10.10
N ALA A 101 1.58 0.37 8.85
CA ALA A 101 2.09 1.12 7.71
C ALA A 101 1.29 2.41 7.46
N GLN A 102 -0.05 2.38 7.58
CA GLN A 102 -0.86 3.60 7.45
C GLN A 102 -0.58 4.59 8.59
N GLU A 103 -0.32 4.12 9.81
CA GLU A 103 0.07 5.00 10.90
C GLU A 103 1.40 5.71 10.64
N GLN A 104 2.33 5.07 9.93
CA GLN A 104 3.57 5.73 9.52
C GLN A 104 3.28 6.86 8.53
N LEU A 105 2.47 6.61 7.50
CA LEU A 105 1.99 7.66 6.59
C LEU A 105 1.31 8.82 7.32
N LEU A 106 0.45 8.54 8.31
CA LEU A 106 -0.18 9.57 9.13
C LEU A 106 0.85 10.40 9.91
N ARG A 107 1.88 9.76 10.48
CA ARG A 107 2.99 10.45 11.17
C ARG A 107 3.82 11.31 10.20
N GLU A 108 3.90 10.92 8.93
CA GLU A 108 4.54 11.70 7.86
C GLU A 108 3.67 12.85 7.31
N GLY A 109 2.42 12.97 7.78
CA GLY A 109 1.50 14.04 7.39
C GLY A 109 0.59 13.72 6.21
N PHE A 110 0.52 12.46 5.78
CA PHE A 110 -0.48 12.04 4.79
C PHE A 110 -1.89 12.02 5.40
N ARG A 111 -2.91 12.14 4.53
CA ARG A 111 -4.33 12.07 4.93
C ARG A 111 -4.71 10.65 5.39
N PRO A 112 -5.73 10.48 6.25
CA PRO A 112 -6.19 9.15 6.68
C PRO A 112 -6.60 8.23 5.54
N GLN A 113 -7.08 8.78 4.42
CA GLN A 113 -7.44 8.02 3.24
C GLN A 113 -6.22 7.60 2.42
N ALA A 114 -5.00 7.98 2.76
CA ALA A 114 -3.81 7.56 2.02
C ALA A 114 -3.50 6.06 2.28
N PRO A 115 -3.14 5.28 1.24
CA PRO A 115 -3.07 5.63 -0.18
C PRO A 115 -4.38 5.51 -0.96
N GLY A 116 -5.45 5.01 -0.34
CA GLY A 116 -6.78 5.07 -0.95
C GLY A 116 -7.97 4.66 -0.06
N MET A 117 -7.76 4.52 1.24
CA MET A 117 -8.83 4.24 2.20
C MET A 117 -8.31 4.48 3.63
N ASP A 118 -9.20 4.88 4.53
CA ASP A 118 -8.94 4.81 5.97
C ASP A 118 -9.07 3.35 6.43
N LEU A 119 -7.94 2.69 6.72
CA LEU A 119 -7.92 1.27 7.07
C LEU A 119 -8.45 1.01 8.47
N ARG A 120 -8.24 1.95 9.42
CA ARG A 120 -8.80 1.82 10.77
C ARG A 120 -10.33 1.84 10.68
N SER A 121 -10.87 2.85 9.99
CA SER A 121 -12.32 2.92 9.76
C SER A 121 -12.87 1.71 9.00
N LEU A 122 -12.11 1.14 8.05
CA LEU A 122 -12.53 -0.05 7.32
C LEU A 122 -12.64 -1.27 8.24
N PHE A 123 -11.63 -1.51 9.07
CA PHE A 123 -11.54 -2.75 9.84
C PHE A 123 -12.22 -2.69 11.21
N ASP A 124 -12.46 -1.51 11.76
CA ASP A 124 -13.19 -1.34 13.03
C ASP A 124 -14.73 -1.39 12.84
N GLY A 125 -15.19 -1.44 11.59
CA GLY A 125 -16.61 -1.58 11.22
C GLY A 125 -17.13 -3.02 11.17
N PHE A 126 -16.31 -4.02 11.52
CA PHE A 126 -16.63 -5.45 11.53
C PHE A 126 -16.38 -6.07 12.90
#